data_AF-A0A7V9DFG3-F1
#
_entry.id   AF-A0A7V9DFG3-F1
#
_cell.length_a   1.000
_cell.length_b   1.000
_cell.length_c   1.000
_cell.angle_alpha   90.00
_cell.angle_beta   90.00
_cell.angle_gamma   90.00
#
_symmetry.space_group_name_H-M   'P 1'
#
loop_
_entity.id
_entity.type
_entity.pdbx_description
1 polymer ?
#
loop_
_entity_poly.entity_id
_entity_poly.type
_entity_poly.pdbx_seq_one_letter_code
_entity_poly.pdbx_strand_id
1 'polypeptide(L)' 'GAAATAVADGRLDPLPLYTHVLPLERLEDAFELARTRPSGFVKAVVVVP' A
#
# COMPACT_ATOMS: atom_id res chain seq x y z
N GLY A 1 2.02 1.50 18.37
CA GLY A 1 2.20 2.96 18.16
C GLY A 1 0.85 3.61 17.91
N ALA A 2 0.71 4.93 18.14
CA ALA A 2 -0.58 5.63 18.10
C ALA A 2 -1.37 5.43 16.79
N ALA A 3 -0.69 5.40 15.64
CA ALA A 3 -1.31 5.15 14.34
C ALA A 3 -1.89 3.72 14.23
N ALA A 4 -1.15 2.69 14.66
CA ALA A 4 -1.63 1.31 14.65
C ALA A 4 -2.86 1.12 15.56
N THR A 5 -2.88 1.77 16.72
CA THR A 5 -4.06 1.77 17.61
C THR A 5 -5.25 2.46 16.96
N ALA A 6 -5.04 3.57 16.24
CA ALA A 6 -6.13 4.23 15.51
C ALA A 6 -6.74 3.34 14.42
N VAL A 7 -5.93 2.53 13.73
CA VAL A 7 -6.42 1.53 12.77
C VAL A 7 -7.18 0.41 13.48
N ALA A 8 -6.61 -0.16 14.55
CA ALA A 8 -7.24 -1.24 15.30
C ALA A 8 -8.60 -0.84 15.90
N ASP A 9 -8.74 0.42 16.31
CA ASP A 9 -9.97 0.97 16.87
C ASP A 9 -10.96 1.47 15.79
N GLY A 10 -10.65 1.32 14.50
CA GLY A 10 -11.49 1.79 13.39
C GLY A 10 -11.57 3.31 13.22
N ARG A 11 -10.72 4.07 13.92
CA ARG A 11 -10.62 5.54 13.83
C ARG A 11 -9.84 6.01 12.60
N LEU A 12 -9.10 5.10 11.96
CA LEU A 12 -8.34 5.35 10.74
C LEU A 12 -8.50 4.16 9.79
N ASP A 13 -9.03 4.39 8.60
CA ASP A 13 -9.05 3.40 7.52
C ASP A 13 -7.81 3.56 6.61
N PRO A 14 -6.89 2.58 6.57
CA PRO A 14 -5.71 2.64 5.71
C PRO A 14 -6.00 2.21 4.26
N LEU A 15 -7.12 1.52 4.00
CA LEU A 15 -7.42 0.92 2.70
C LEU A 15 -7.45 1.94 1.54
N PRO A 16 -7.95 3.18 1.70
CA PRO A 16 -7.96 4.17 0.61
C PRO A 16 -6.57 4.56 0.11
N LEU A 17 -5.51 4.30 0.89
CA LEU A 17 -4.14 4.56 0.45
C LEU A 17 -3.61 3.50 -0.52
N TYR A 18 -4.18 2.29 -0.50
CA TYR A 18 -3.69 1.16 -1.30
C TYR A 18 -4.26 1.22 -2.71
N THR A 19 -3.57 1.94 -3.58
CA THR A 19 -4.00 2.07 -4.98
C THR A 19 -3.53 0.92 -5.85
N HIS A 20 -2.51 0.18 -5.42
CA HIS A 20 -1.99 -0.99 -6.12
C HIS A 20 -1.72 -2.13 -5.13
N VAL A 21 -2.24 -3.32 -5.40
CA VAL A 21 -1.96 -4.55 -4.64
C VAL A 21 -1.37 -5.58 -5.60
N LEU A 22 -0.20 -6.10 -5.26
CA LEU A 22 0.62 -6.95 -6.12
C LEU A 22 1.05 -8.21 -5.35
N PRO A 23 1.20 -9.36 -6.01
CA PRO A 23 1.80 -10.53 -5.38
C PRO A 23 3.33 -10.37 -5.28
N LEU A 24 3.98 -11.17 -4.42
CA LEU A 24 5.43 -11.07 -4.17
C LEU A 24 6.28 -11.19 -5.43
N GLU A 25 5.87 -11.99 -6.40
CA GLU A 25 6.58 -12.20 -7.67
C GLU A 25 6.68 -10.92 -8.51
N ARG A 26 5.86 -9.91 -8.20
CA ARG A 26 5.84 -8.60 -8.85
C ARG A 26 6.44 -7.49 -7.98
N LEU A 27 7.35 -7.83 -7.07
CA LEU A 27 8.03 -6.86 -6.22
C LEU A 27 8.79 -5.80 -7.05
N GLU A 28 9.39 -6.17 -8.17
CA GLU A 28 10.06 -5.23 -9.07
C GLU A 28 9.09 -4.18 -9.64
N ASP A 29 7.91 -4.61 -10.11
CA ASP A 29 6.86 -3.70 -10.59
C ASP A 29 6.39 -2.73 -9.47
N ALA A 30 6.31 -3.22 -8.22
CA ALA A 30 5.94 -2.38 -7.08
C ALA A 30 6.97 -1.25 -6.85
N PHE A 31 8.26 -1.54 -7.02
CA PHE A 31 9.32 -0.53 -6.97
C PHE A 31 9.25 0.44 -8.14
N GLU A 32 8.98 -0.04 -9.34
CA GLU A 32 8.82 0.82 -10.52
C GLU A 32 7.63 1.78 -10.39
N LEU A 33 6.51 1.32 -9.83
CA LEU A 33 5.38 2.19 -9.49
C LEU A 33 5.77 3.28 -8.48
N ALA A 34 6.53 2.92 -7.44
CA ALA A 34 7.00 3.86 -6.44
C ALA A 34 8.01 4.88 -6.99
N ARG A 35 8.82 4.46 -7.97
CA ARG A 35 9.82 5.29 -8.65
C ARG A 35 9.17 6.28 -9.63
N THR A 36 8.25 5.80 -10.45
CA THR A 36 7.64 6.60 -11.53
C THR A 36 6.44 7.42 -11.08
N ARG A 37 5.76 7.01 -10.00
CA ARG A 37 4.60 7.68 -9.39
C ARG A 37 3.59 8.15 -10.45
N PRO A 38 3.00 7.24 -11.25
CA PRO A 38 2.01 7.61 -12.26
C PRO A 38 0.80 8.30 -11.62
N SER A 39 -0.01 8.98 -12.44
CA SER A 39 -1.24 9.62 -11.96
C SER A 39 -2.10 8.62 -11.17
N GLY A 40 -2.55 9.02 -9.99
CA GLY A 40 -3.31 8.16 -9.07
C GLY A 40 -2.47 7.24 -8.17
N PHE A 41 -1.14 7.26 -8.27
CA PHE A 41 -0.29 6.47 -7.37
C PHE A 41 -0.23 7.09 -5.96
N VAL A 42 -0.58 6.28 -4.95
CA VAL A 42 -0.42 6.63 -3.53
C VAL A 42 0.44 5.58 -2.84
N LYS A 43 0.05 4.31 -2.91
CA LYS A 43 0.79 3.20 -2.31
C LYS A 43 0.63 1.92 -3.12
N ALA A 44 1.75 1.22 -3.31
CA ALA A 44 1.77 -0.19 -3.66
C ALA A 44 1.94 -1.05 -2.41
N VAL A 45 1.13 -2.10 -2.28
CA VAL A 45 1.22 -3.13 -1.25
C VAL A 45 1.54 -4.46 -1.91
N VAL A 46 2.59 -5.12 -1.41
CA VAL A 46 2.96 -6.46 -1.86
C VAL A 46 2.46 -7.46 -0.82
N VAL A 47 1.72 -8.46 -1.26
CA VAL A 47 1.18 -9.52 -0.40
C VAL A 47 1.90 -10.84 -0.67
N VAL A 48 2.16 -11.58 0.41
CA VAL A 48 2.62 -12.97 0.36
C VAL A 48 1.42 -13.91 0.48
N PRO A 49 1.50 -15.15 -0.02
CA PRO A 49 0.50 -16.18 0.24
C PRO A 49 0.25 -16.40 1.74
#